data_AF-A0A2G4JEG3-F1
#
_entry.id   AF-A0A2G4JEG3-F1
#
_cell.length_a   1.000
_cell.length_b   1.000
_cell.length_c   1.000
_cell.angle_alpha   90.00
_cell.angle_beta   90.00
_cell.angle_gamma   90.00
#
_symmetry.space_group_name_H-M   'P 1'
#
loop_
_entity.id
_entity.type
_entity.pdbx_description
1 polymer ?
#
loop_
_entity_poly.entity_id
_entity_poly.type
_entity_poly.pdbx_seq_one_letter_code
_entity_poly.pdbx_strand_id
1 'polypeptide(L)'
;AGTIFNKVVFPDDVIQNFGEDTRFGQGTYFGGANQTFAPGTTFDKDTIFAKGQPMPANVVLSDGLLLQSINCDITCSSDSYASTDILLPGEILQLNDPNPDPLDNLLVTSTDNTINIPGLQFTLSFAGVDTDGTVSVDIMKPQEVATLYGVDKVNEDGSIDAESYGIPITSVTSIIDISTETLLTSDTIQITLPYPEMNNDELERKLKMIHHTGGVWMIEDSCTVDTVGNDITCTVTSLSPFGIGSSSASSSYLLI
;
A
#
# COMPACT_ATOMS: atom_id res chain seq x y z
N ALA A 1 -16.88 -11.10 2.28
CA ALA A 1 -16.88 -10.70 0.85
C ALA A 1 -16.70 -9.19 0.80
N GLY A 2 -15.55 -8.73 0.31
CA GLY A 2 -15.13 -7.33 0.26
C GLY A 2 -16.11 -6.46 -0.53
N THR A 3 -17.16 -6.00 0.13
CA THR A 3 -18.13 -5.07 -0.44
C THR A 3 -17.59 -3.67 -0.23
N ILE A 4 -17.36 -2.94 -1.32
CA ILE A 4 -17.07 -1.50 -1.24
C ILE A 4 -18.41 -0.77 -1.12
N PHE A 5 -18.61 -0.10 0.01
CA PHE A 5 -19.77 0.76 0.23
C PHE A 5 -19.54 2.11 -0.44
N ASN A 6 -20.05 2.30 -1.65
CA ASN A 6 -19.89 3.56 -2.40
C ASN A 6 -21.03 4.55 -2.12
N LYS A 7 -20.68 5.81 -1.79
CA LYS A 7 -21.65 6.91 -1.54
C LYS A 7 -22.76 6.55 -0.56
N VAL A 8 -22.43 5.73 0.45
CA VAL A 8 -23.40 5.34 1.46
C VAL A 8 -23.58 6.48 2.45
N VAL A 9 -24.82 6.79 2.77
CA VAL A 9 -25.18 7.76 3.81
C VAL A 9 -25.73 6.95 4.99
N PHE A 10 -24.95 6.86 6.06
CA PHE A 10 -25.40 6.25 7.29
C PHE A 10 -26.33 7.22 8.05
N PRO A 11 -27.34 6.71 8.78
CA PRO A 11 -28.23 7.54 9.57
C PRO A 11 -27.47 8.33 10.64
N ASP A 12 -27.86 9.58 10.86
CA ASP A 12 -27.37 10.39 11.97
C ASP A 12 -27.73 9.75 13.33
N ASP A 13 -26.88 9.99 14.32
CA ASP A 13 -27.05 9.55 15.72
C ASP A 13 -27.14 8.01 15.93
N VAL A 14 -26.76 7.21 14.94
CA VAL A 14 -26.65 5.75 15.04
C VAL A 14 -25.19 5.32 15.03
N ILE A 15 -24.80 4.57 16.06
CA ILE A 15 -23.47 3.96 16.16
C ILE A 15 -23.49 2.59 15.49
N GLN A 16 -22.61 2.41 14.53
CA GLN A 16 -22.33 1.18 13.82
C GLN A 16 -20.95 0.65 14.22
N ASN A 17 -20.79 -0.67 14.09
CA ASN A 17 -19.53 -1.36 14.25
C ASN A 17 -19.19 -2.05 12.94
N PHE A 18 -18.01 -1.75 12.41
CA PHE A 18 -17.51 -2.33 11.17
C PHE A 18 -16.34 -3.26 11.50
N GLY A 19 -16.33 -4.43 10.88
CA GLY A 19 -15.29 -5.45 11.08
C GLY A 19 -14.01 -5.13 10.33
N GLU A 20 -13.02 -5.99 10.50
CA GLU A 20 -11.70 -5.88 9.85
C GLU A 20 -11.84 -5.86 8.33
N ASP A 21 -10.90 -5.17 7.66
CA ASP A 21 -10.81 -5.05 6.20
C ASP A 21 -12.07 -4.55 5.50
N THR A 22 -12.95 -3.84 6.22
CA THR A 22 -14.14 -3.24 5.63
C THR A 22 -13.74 -2.08 4.71
N ARG A 23 -14.33 -1.98 3.52
CA ARG A 23 -13.97 -0.97 2.53
C ARG A 23 -15.10 0.00 2.25
N PHE A 24 -14.82 1.29 2.37
CA PHE A 24 -15.75 2.37 2.08
C PHE A 24 -15.24 3.20 0.92
N GLY A 25 -16.06 3.26 -0.12
CA GLY A 25 -15.73 3.99 -1.33
C GLY A 25 -16.04 5.47 -1.21
N GLN A 26 -15.74 6.19 -2.30
CA GLN A 26 -15.75 7.65 -2.33
C GLN A 26 -17.07 8.24 -1.83
N GLY A 27 -16.96 9.31 -1.03
CA GLY A 27 -18.11 10.12 -0.61
C GLY A 27 -19.02 9.44 0.41
N THR A 28 -18.51 8.43 1.14
CA THR A 28 -19.27 7.81 2.23
C THR A 28 -19.44 8.79 3.39
N TYR A 29 -20.66 8.89 3.90
CA TYR A 29 -21.03 9.79 5.00
C TYR A 29 -21.48 8.98 6.21
N PHE A 30 -20.72 9.06 7.30
CA PHE A 30 -20.97 8.30 8.53
C PHE A 30 -21.89 9.00 9.55
N GLY A 31 -22.49 10.13 9.18
CA GLY A 31 -23.36 10.88 10.07
C GLY A 31 -22.62 11.67 11.15
N GLY A 32 -23.39 12.23 12.08
CA GLY A 32 -22.88 13.00 13.22
C GLY A 32 -22.37 12.17 14.41
N ALA A 33 -22.52 10.84 14.41
CA ALA A 33 -22.11 9.96 15.50
C ALA A 33 -20.75 9.28 15.23
N ASN A 34 -19.95 9.14 16.28
CA ASN A 34 -18.70 8.38 16.21
C ASN A 34 -18.99 6.89 15.99
N GLN A 35 -18.48 6.37 14.90
CA GLN A 35 -18.56 4.96 14.52
C GLN A 35 -17.42 4.16 15.17
N THR A 36 -17.51 2.83 15.13
CA THR A 36 -16.40 1.95 15.51
C THR A 36 -15.89 1.21 14.28
N PHE A 37 -14.61 1.41 13.98
CA PHE A 37 -13.90 0.72 12.90
C PHE A 37 -12.87 -0.23 13.50
N ALA A 38 -12.66 -1.36 12.84
CA ALA A 38 -11.59 -2.28 13.16
C ALA A 38 -10.35 -2.00 12.26
N PRO A 39 -9.16 -2.52 12.62
CA PRO A 39 -7.96 -2.52 11.77
C PRO A 39 -8.24 -3.00 10.34
N GLY A 40 -7.46 -2.52 9.37
CA GLY A 40 -7.61 -2.85 7.95
C GLY A 40 -8.75 -2.11 7.24
N THR A 41 -9.59 -1.36 7.96
CA THR A 41 -10.67 -0.58 7.33
C THR A 41 -10.09 0.46 6.37
N THR A 42 -10.58 0.51 5.12
CA THR A 42 -10.11 1.46 4.10
C THR A 42 -11.17 2.48 3.73
N PHE A 43 -10.78 3.75 3.62
CA PHE A 43 -11.64 4.85 3.22
C PHE A 43 -11.10 5.57 1.99
N ASP A 44 -11.93 5.67 0.96
CA ASP A 44 -11.61 6.47 -0.21
C ASP A 44 -11.83 7.97 0.06
N LYS A 45 -11.44 8.78 -0.93
CA LYS A 45 -11.56 10.24 -0.92
C LYS A 45 -12.98 10.72 -0.59
N ASP A 46 -13.06 11.92 -0.03
CA ASP A 46 -14.31 12.62 0.31
C ASP A 46 -15.18 11.86 1.33
N THR A 47 -14.61 10.90 2.07
CA THR A 47 -15.29 10.28 3.20
C THR A 47 -15.46 11.31 4.33
N ILE A 48 -16.66 11.36 4.90
CA ILE A 48 -17.03 12.33 5.94
C ILE A 48 -17.37 11.58 7.22
N PHE A 49 -16.66 11.96 8.28
CA PHE A 49 -16.79 11.39 9.61
C PHE A 49 -17.42 12.37 10.59
N ALA A 50 -17.84 11.83 11.74
CA ALA A 50 -18.19 12.64 12.89
C ALA A 50 -16.94 13.33 13.46
N LYS A 51 -17.14 14.49 14.08
CA LYS A 51 -16.04 15.21 14.72
C LYS A 51 -15.50 14.42 15.92
N GLY A 52 -14.19 14.17 15.94
CA GLY A 52 -13.55 13.38 16.99
C GLY A 52 -13.76 11.88 16.80
N GLN A 53 -13.96 11.41 15.57
CA GLN A 53 -14.06 10.02 15.18
C GLN A 53 -12.79 9.26 15.59
N PRO A 54 -12.85 8.30 16.51
CA PRO A 54 -11.71 7.47 16.84
C PRO A 54 -11.34 6.58 15.65
N MET A 55 -10.05 6.56 15.30
CA MET A 55 -9.49 5.66 14.29
C MET A 55 -8.44 4.77 14.96
N PRO A 56 -8.55 3.43 14.88
CA PRO A 56 -7.48 2.56 15.31
C PRO A 56 -6.28 2.65 14.35
N ALA A 57 -5.15 2.08 14.79
CA ALA A 57 -4.04 1.80 13.89
C ALA A 57 -4.46 0.82 12.78
N ASN A 58 -3.67 0.75 11.71
CA ASN A 58 -3.88 -0.07 10.53
C ASN A 58 -5.12 0.30 9.68
N VAL A 59 -5.68 1.49 9.88
CA VAL A 59 -6.72 2.04 8.99
C VAL A 59 -6.07 2.74 7.82
N VAL A 60 -6.59 2.50 6.61
CA VAL A 60 -6.17 3.23 5.41
C VAL A 60 -7.11 4.42 5.20
N LEU A 61 -6.60 5.62 5.44
CA LEU A 61 -7.26 6.88 5.10
C LEU A 61 -7.09 7.16 3.60
N SER A 62 -7.70 8.24 3.10
CA SER A 62 -7.63 8.59 1.68
C SER A 62 -6.23 8.95 1.18
N ASP A 63 -5.28 9.18 2.09
CA ASP A 63 -3.93 9.67 1.83
C ASP A 63 -2.82 8.93 2.60
N GLY A 64 -3.12 7.83 3.30
CA GLY A 64 -2.09 7.01 3.94
C GLY A 64 -2.62 5.95 4.89
N LEU A 65 -1.70 5.11 5.39
CA LEU A 65 -1.96 4.09 6.41
C LEU A 65 -1.66 4.63 7.81
N LEU A 66 -2.61 4.52 8.73
CA LEU A 66 -2.38 4.85 10.13
C LEU A 66 -1.46 3.84 10.81
N LEU A 67 -0.31 4.30 11.31
CA LEU A 67 0.60 3.50 12.12
C LEU A 67 0.16 3.45 13.58
N GLN A 68 -0.59 4.45 14.04
CA GLN A 68 -1.12 4.51 15.40
C GLN A 68 -2.56 5.01 15.44
N SER A 69 -3.24 4.79 16.56
CA SER A 69 -4.60 5.30 16.75
C SER A 69 -4.62 6.83 16.86
N ILE A 70 -5.56 7.47 16.18
CA ILE A 70 -5.80 8.91 16.23
C ILE A 70 -7.27 9.21 16.54
N ASN A 71 -7.55 10.46 16.91
CA ASN A 71 -8.92 10.98 16.88
C ASN A 71 -9.03 11.93 15.71
N CYS A 72 -9.85 11.56 14.76
CA CYS A 72 -10.04 12.31 13.55
C CYS A 72 -11.16 13.35 13.67
N ASP A 73 -10.98 14.52 13.06
CA ASP A 73 -12.08 15.45 12.82
C ASP A 73 -12.94 15.00 11.60
N ILE A 74 -13.43 15.91 10.76
CA ILE A 74 -14.49 15.58 9.78
C ILE A 74 -13.95 14.83 8.55
N THR A 75 -12.73 15.11 8.10
CA THR A 75 -12.22 14.65 6.79
C THR A 75 -10.98 13.74 6.87
N CYS A 76 -10.44 13.49 8.06
CA CYS A 76 -9.26 12.64 8.30
C CYS A 76 -8.16 12.76 7.23
N SER A 77 -7.60 13.95 7.03
CA SER A 77 -6.49 14.13 6.09
C SER A 77 -5.15 14.05 6.82
N SER A 78 -4.14 13.50 6.16
CA SER A 78 -2.77 13.39 6.63
C SER A 78 -2.16 14.72 7.05
N ASP A 79 -2.53 15.83 6.41
CA ASP A 79 -2.15 17.20 6.80
C ASP A 79 -2.53 17.57 8.25
N SER A 80 -3.48 16.84 8.84
CA SER A 80 -4.00 17.09 10.19
C SER A 80 -3.24 16.35 11.29
N TYR A 81 -2.31 15.47 10.94
CA TYR A 81 -1.62 14.58 11.89
C TYR A 81 -0.10 14.66 11.73
N ALA A 82 0.64 14.13 12.72
CA ALA A 82 2.09 14.06 12.61
C ALA A 82 2.48 13.03 11.54
N SER A 83 3.56 13.30 10.81
CA SER A 83 4.09 12.38 9.79
C SER A 83 4.56 11.03 10.36
N THR A 84 4.69 10.90 11.68
CA THR A 84 5.00 9.64 12.37
C THR A 84 3.77 8.76 12.57
N ASP A 85 2.57 9.32 12.40
CA ASP A 85 1.33 8.65 12.73
C ASP A 85 0.73 7.95 11.50
N ILE A 86 1.20 8.34 10.31
CA ILE A 86 0.66 7.95 9.02
C ILE A 86 1.82 7.67 8.08
N LEU A 87 1.81 6.47 7.48
CA LEU A 87 2.69 6.12 6.37
C LEU A 87 2.02 6.58 5.07
N LEU A 88 2.62 7.56 4.39
CA LEU A 88 2.12 8.06 3.11
C LEU A 88 2.45 7.07 1.97
N PRO A 89 1.72 7.14 0.85
CA PRO A 89 2.01 6.35 -0.34
C PRO A 89 3.48 6.42 -0.76
N GLY A 90 4.12 5.26 -0.88
CA GLY A 90 5.51 5.13 -1.35
C GLY A 90 6.56 5.39 -0.27
N GLU A 91 6.20 5.85 0.93
CA GLU A 91 7.18 6.05 1.98
C GLU A 91 7.80 4.74 2.47
N ILE A 92 8.98 4.86 3.08
CA ILE A 92 9.64 3.76 3.78
C ILE A 92 9.09 3.67 5.19
N LEU A 93 8.63 2.47 5.57
CA LEU A 93 8.31 2.09 6.93
C LEU A 93 9.59 2.00 7.76
N GLN A 94 9.72 2.85 8.78
CA GLN A 94 10.93 2.94 9.58
C GLN A 94 11.05 1.76 10.55
N LEU A 95 12.26 1.52 11.06
CA LEU A 95 12.50 0.36 11.94
C LEU A 95 11.75 0.42 13.26
N ASN A 96 11.54 1.63 13.78
CA ASN A 96 10.82 1.90 15.02
C ASN A 96 9.31 1.98 14.83
N ASP A 97 8.82 1.97 13.60
CA ASP A 97 7.39 1.96 13.33
C ASP A 97 6.78 0.60 13.73
N PRO A 98 5.50 0.60 14.15
CA PRO A 98 4.76 -0.64 14.33
C PRO A 98 4.69 -1.42 13.02
N ASN A 99 4.61 -2.75 13.11
CA ASN A 99 4.34 -3.56 11.92
C ASN A 99 2.87 -3.37 11.53
N PRO A 100 2.56 -2.91 10.31
CA PRO A 100 1.21 -3.01 9.77
C PRO A 100 0.70 -4.45 9.79
N ASP A 101 -0.60 -4.62 9.98
CA ASP A 101 -1.24 -5.90 9.71
C ASP A 101 -1.63 -5.92 8.21
N PRO A 102 -1.61 -7.09 7.54
CA PRO A 102 -2.03 -7.21 6.15
C PRO A 102 -3.46 -6.69 5.92
N LEU A 103 -3.68 -6.10 4.75
CA LEU A 103 -5.02 -5.81 4.23
C LEU A 103 -5.54 -7.05 3.51
N ASP A 104 -6.36 -7.81 4.21
CA ASP A 104 -6.83 -9.12 3.75
C ASP A 104 -8.16 -9.03 3.00
N ASN A 105 -8.57 -10.18 2.44
CA ASN A 105 -9.91 -10.39 1.87
C ASN A 105 -10.26 -9.44 0.72
N LEU A 106 -9.26 -8.92 0.00
CA LEU A 106 -9.44 -8.09 -1.18
C LEU A 106 -9.97 -8.96 -2.32
N LEU A 107 -11.27 -8.86 -2.56
CA LEU A 107 -11.97 -9.73 -3.51
C LEU A 107 -11.57 -9.40 -4.94
N VAL A 108 -11.19 -10.42 -5.69
CA VAL A 108 -10.92 -10.38 -7.12
C VAL A 108 -11.79 -11.41 -7.80
N THR A 109 -12.50 -10.98 -8.84
CA THR A 109 -13.41 -11.84 -9.62
C THR A 109 -13.16 -11.71 -11.10
N SER A 110 -13.72 -12.64 -11.87
CA SER A 110 -13.73 -12.58 -13.34
C SER A 110 -14.36 -11.31 -13.93
N THR A 111 -15.22 -10.62 -13.18
CA THR A 111 -15.90 -9.37 -13.62
C THR A 111 -15.38 -8.11 -12.95
N ASP A 112 -14.60 -8.26 -11.88
CA ASP A 112 -13.95 -7.18 -11.14
C ASP A 112 -12.56 -7.68 -10.74
N ASN A 113 -11.64 -7.49 -11.66
CA ASN A 113 -10.30 -8.08 -11.66
C ASN A 113 -9.25 -7.06 -11.22
N THR A 114 -9.64 -5.99 -10.53
CA THR A 114 -8.75 -4.90 -10.16
C THR A 114 -8.91 -4.56 -8.68
N ILE A 115 -7.80 -4.50 -7.97
CA ILE A 115 -7.70 -3.93 -6.64
C ILE A 115 -7.12 -2.54 -6.81
N ASN A 116 -7.83 -1.56 -6.27
CA ASN A 116 -7.33 -0.20 -6.12
C ASN A 116 -7.46 0.19 -4.65
N ILE A 117 -6.37 0.65 -4.03
CA ILE A 117 -6.35 1.17 -2.67
C ILE A 117 -5.83 2.61 -2.76
N PRO A 118 -6.73 3.60 -2.96
CA PRO A 118 -6.33 4.98 -3.21
C PRO A 118 -5.45 5.59 -2.12
N GLY A 119 -5.73 5.26 -0.86
CA GLY A 119 -4.94 5.71 0.29
C GLY A 119 -3.49 5.24 0.30
N LEU A 120 -3.18 4.19 -0.44
CA LEU A 120 -1.82 3.70 -0.65
C LEU A 120 -1.31 3.99 -2.06
N GLN A 121 -2.09 4.67 -2.91
CA GLN A 121 -1.87 4.81 -4.37
C GLN A 121 -1.47 3.49 -5.05
N PHE A 122 -2.01 2.39 -4.54
CA PHE A 122 -1.68 1.04 -4.97
C PHE A 122 -2.75 0.53 -5.94
N THR A 123 -2.33 -0.01 -7.08
CA THR A 123 -3.23 -0.71 -7.99
C THR A 123 -2.66 -2.05 -8.40
N LEU A 124 -3.53 -3.06 -8.46
CA LEU A 124 -3.24 -4.40 -8.96
C LEU A 124 -4.36 -4.81 -9.91
N SER A 125 -4.04 -5.16 -11.16
CA SER A 125 -5.02 -5.57 -12.16
C SER A 125 -4.62 -6.89 -12.81
N PHE A 126 -5.54 -7.84 -12.84
CA PHE A 126 -5.33 -9.16 -13.44
C PHE A 126 -5.90 -9.17 -14.86
N ALA A 127 -5.10 -9.50 -15.87
CA ALA A 127 -5.60 -9.56 -17.25
C ALA A 127 -6.71 -10.62 -17.44
N GLY A 128 -6.67 -11.70 -16.64
CA GLY A 128 -7.68 -12.73 -16.57
C GLY A 128 -7.72 -13.38 -15.19
N VAL A 129 -8.91 -13.82 -14.77
CA VAL A 129 -9.15 -14.50 -13.49
C VAL A 129 -9.92 -15.79 -13.78
N ASP A 130 -9.27 -16.93 -13.54
CA ASP A 130 -9.85 -18.26 -13.78
C ASP A 130 -10.76 -18.71 -12.64
N THR A 131 -10.41 -18.32 -11.41
CA THR A 131 -11.17 -18.63 -10.21
C THR A 131 -11.17 -17.41 -9.30
N ASP A 132 -12.36 -16.90 -9.00
CA ASP A 132 -12.56 -15.83 -8.04
C ASP A 132 -11.88 -16.17 -6.71
N GLY A 133 -11.27 -15.17 -6.08
CA GLY A 133 -10.55 -15.37 -4.84
C GLY A 133 -10.19 -14.07 -4.15
N THR A 134 -9.31 -14.17 -3.18
CA THR A 134 -8.86 -13.04 -2.37
C THR A 134 -7.37 -12.81 -2.54
N VAL A 135 -7.00 -11.54 -2.47
CA VAL A 135 -5.62 -11.07 -2.37
C VAL A 135 -5.42 -10.49 -0.98
N SER A 136 -4.20 -10.63 -0.46
CA SER A 136 -3.69 -9.94 0.70
C SER A 136 -2.59 -8.97 0.27
N VAL A 137 -2.58 -7.77 0.84
CA VAL A 137 -1.54 -6.75 0.61
C VAL A 137 -0.97 -6.35 1.97
N ASP A 138 0.32 -6.59 2.17
CA ASP A 138 1.01 -6.36 3.44
C ASP A 138 2.20 -5.42 3.26
N ILE A 139 2.23 -4.30 3.98
CA ILE A 139 3.39 -3.41 4.01
C ILE A 139 4.33 -3.93 5.09
N MET A 140 5.39 -4.60 4.67
CA MET A 140 6.21 -5.37 5.58
C MET A 140 7.21 -4.52 6.36
N LYS A 141 7.38 -4.85 7.64
CA LYS A 141 8.52 -4.36 8.42
C LYS A 141 9.85 -4.79 7.81
N PRO A 142 10.85 -3.90 7.67
CA PRO A 142 12.12 -4.22 6.99
C PRO A 142 12.87 -5.43 7.58
N GLN A 143 12.81 -5.66 8.90
CA GLN A 143 13.40 -6.85 9.52
C GLN A 143 12.69 -8.17 9.13
N GLU A 144 11.39 -8.13 8.88
CA GLU A 144 10.64 -9.31 8.46
C GLU A 144 10.99 -9.66 7.01
N VAL A 145 11.10 -8.65 6.14
CA VAL A 145 11.62 -8.81 4.78
C VAL A 145 12.96 -9.52 4.79
N ALA A 146 13.91 -9.03 5.61
CA ALA A 146 15.23 -9.62 5.73
C ALA A 146 15.20 -11.08 6.21
N THR A 147 14.29 -11.38 7.13
CA THR A 147 14.16 -12.71 7.74
C THR A 147 13.54 -13.72 6.77
N LEU A 148 12.52 -13.31 6.02
CA LEU A 148 11.71 -14.19 5.17
C LEU A 148 12.26 -14.32 3.75
N TYR A 149 12.79 -13.23 3.19
CA TYR A 149 13.16 -13.13 1.78
C TYR A 149 14.66 -12.94 1.57
N GLY A 150 15.41 -12.64 2.62
CA GLY A 150 16.85 -12.45 2.55
C GLY A 150 17.22 -11.13 1.87
N VAL A 151 18.02 -10.33 2.56
CA VAL A 151 18.57 -9.06 2.04
C VAL A 151 20.01 -8.95 2.53
N ASP A 152 20.84 -8.16 1.86
CA ASP A 152 22.23 -7.95 2.27
C ASP A 152 22.30 -7.13 3.55
N LYS A 153 21.41 -6.14 3.68
CA LYS A 153 21.36 -5.24 4.83
C LYS A 153 19.98 -4.62 5.01
N VAL A 154 19.60 -4.40 6.27
CA VAL A 154 18.54 -3.47 6.66
C VAL A 154 19.19 -2.20 7.18
N ASN A 155 18.88 -1.06 6.58
CA ASN A 155 19.41 0.24 6.95
C ASN A 155 18.61 0.87 8.10
N GLU A 156 19.21 1.86 8.77
CA GLU A 156 18.60 2.52 9.94
C GLU A 156 17.31 3.29 9.58
N ASP A 157 17.19 3.74 8.33
CA ASP A 157 16.01 4.43 7.80
C ASP A 157 14.87 3.49 7.38
N GLY A 158 15.08 2.17 7.46
CA GLY A 158 14.12 1.16 7.02
C GLY A 158 14.29 0.69 5.58
N SER A 159 15.17 1.32 4.79
CA SER A 159 15.50 0.78 3.46
C SER A 159 16.20 -0.58 3.58
N ILE A 160 16.04 -1.41 2.55
CA ILE A 160 16.74 -2.69 2.42
C ILE A 160 17.74 -2.61 1.26
N ASP A 161 18.94 -3.13 1.49
CA ASP A 161 19.91 -3.38 0.42
C ASP A 161 19.78 -4.84 -0.01
N ALA A 162 19.58 -5.06 -1.30
CA ALA A 162 19.51 -6.38 -1.91
C ALA A 162 20.37 -6.42 -3.18
N GLU A 163 20.54 -7.61 -3.73
CA GLU A 163 21.27 -7.84 -4.97
C GLU A 163 20.40 -8.55 -6.00
N SER A 164 20.36 -8.02 -7.22
CA SER A 164 19.77 -8.67 -8.39
C SER A 164 20.88 -9.01 -9.39
N TYR A 165 21.25 -10.28 -9.50
CA TYR A 165 22.28 -10.76 -10.44
C TYR A 165 23.61 -9.97 -10.40
N GLY A 166 24.13 -9.68 -9.21
CA GLY A 166 25.37 -8.89 -9.04
C GLY A 166 25.16 -7.37 -9.10
N ILE A 167 23.93 -6.89 -9.21
CA ILE A 167 23.60 -5.46 -9.19
C ILE A 167 23.04 -5.13 -7.80
N PRO A 168 23.78 -4.34 -6.98
CA PRO A 168 23.26 -3.84 -5.71
C PRO A 168 22.10 -2.87 -5.94
N ILE A 169 21.08 -2.98 -5.11
CA ILE A 169 19.89 -2.14 -5.13
C ILE A 169 19.52 -1.79 -3.70
N THR A 170 19.27 -0.51 -3.45
CA THR A 170 18.68 -0.04 -2.18
C THR A 170 17.23 0.33 -2.43
N SER A 171 16.31 -0.16 -1.59
CA SER A 171 14.90 0.26 -1.68
C SER A 171 14.75 1.74 -1.32
N VAL A 172 13.87 2.42 -2.03
CA VAL A 172 13.48 3.82 -1.77
C VAL A 172 12.03 3.92 -1.27
N THR A 173 11.38 2.78 -1.11
CA THR A 173 9.99 2.60 -0.66
C THR A 173 9.92 1.40 0.29
N SER A 174 8.82 1.29 1.02
CA SER A 174 8.48 0.06 1.76
C SER A 174 8.35 -1.14 0.82
N ILE A 175 8.66 -2.32 1.33
CA ILE A 175 8.39 -3.58 0.64
C ILE A 175 6.95 -3.98 0.90
N ILE A 176 6.22 -4.30 -0.16
CA ILE A 176 4.83 -4.72 -0.11
C ILE A 176 4.75 -6.18 -0.53
N ASP A 177 4.40 -7.06 0.39
CA ASP A 177 4.08 -8.45 0.09
C ASP A 177 2.65 -8.55 -0.43
N ILE A 178 2.50 -9.29 -1.51
CA ILE A 178 1.21 -9.52 -2.15
C ILE A 178 1.06 -11.00 -2.32
N SER A 179 -0.01 -11.54 -1.77
CA SER A 179 -0.26 -12.96 -1.82
C SER A 179 -1.72 -13.26 -2.15
N THR A 180 -1.97 -14.49 -2.56
CA THR A 180 -3.30 -14.99 -2.87
C THR A 180 -3.57 -16.25 -2.07
N GLU A 181 -4.79 -16.42 -1.59
CA GLU A 181 -5.19 -17.71 -0.99
C GLU A 181 -5.85 -18.64 -2.01
N THR A 182 -6.92 -18.15 -2.65
CA THR A 182 -7.82 -18.95 -3.49
C THR A 182 -7.88 -18.50 -4.94
N LEU A 183 -7.32 -17.31 -5.23
CA LEU A 183 -7.31 -16.72 -6.56
C LEU A 183 -6.41 -17.53 -7.50
N LEU A 184 -6.94 -17.89 -8.67
CA LEU A 184 -6.16 -18.47 -9.76
C LEU A 184 -6.22 -17.57 -10.99
N THR A 185 -5.05 -17.33 -11.58
CA THR A 185 -4.85 -16.51 -12.77
C THR A 185 -3.88 -17.23 -13.70
N SER A 186 -4.22 -17.31 -14.98
CA SER A 186 -3.34 -17.80 -16.05
C SER A 186 -2.58 -16.68 -16.77
N ASP A 187 -2.96 -15.43 -16.52
CA ASP A 187 -2.54 -14.29 -17.33
C ASP A 187 -1.63 -13.35 -16.54
N THR A 188 -1.12 -12.33 -17.23
CA THR A 188 -0.26 -11.32 -16.64
C THR A 188 -1.00 -10.43 -15.64
N ILE A 189 -0.24 -9.88 -14.70
CA ILE A 189 -0.71 -8.98 -13.67
C ILE A 189 -0.05 -7.62 -13.88
N GLN A 190 -0.81 -6.54 -13.88
CA GLN A 190 -0.28 -5.18 -13.82
C GLN A 190 -0.26 -4.72 -12.37
N ILE A 191 0.89 -4.29 -11.88
CA ILE A 191 1.07 -3.71 -10.55
C ILE A 191 1.57 -2.28 -10.69
N THR A 192 0.95 -1.36 -9.96
CA THR A 192 1.35 0.04 -9.87
C THR A 192 1.67 0.36 -8.42
N LEU A 193 2.92 0.75 -8.17
CA LEU A 193 3.39 1.17 -6.85
C LEU A 193 3.80 2.64 -6.88
N PRO A 194 3.43 3.43 -5.87
CA PRO A 194 3.88 4.81 -5.75
C PRO A 194 5.32 4.89 -5.21
N TYR A 195 5.96 6.03 -5.46
CA TYR A 195 7.17 6.44 -4.79
C TYR A 195 7.04 7.91 -4.33
N PRO A 196 7.80 8.36 -3.32
CA PRO A 196 7.80 9.76 -2.92
C PRO A 196 8.50 10.61 -3.98
N GLU A 197 7.92 11.77 -4.30
CA GLU A 197 8.50 12.75 -5.24
C GLU A 197 9.97 13.00 -4.93
N MET A 198 10.80 12.93 -5.96
CA MET A 198 12.22 13.18 -5.85
C MET A 198 12.53 14.58 -6.38
N ASN A 199 13.68 15.12 -5.98
CA ASN A 199 14.08 16.44 -6.44
C ASN A 199 14.44 16.57 -7.93
N ASN A 200 14.31 15.48 -8.70
CA ASN A 200 14.77 15.39 -10.07
C ASN A 200 14.14 14.19 -10.80
N ASP A 201 13.32 14.45 -11.82
CA ASP A 201 12.71 13.45 -12.69
C ASP A 201 13.74 12.49 -13.31
N GLU A 202 14.97 12.93 -13.58
CA GLU A 202 16.03 12.05 -14.13
C GLU A 202 16.52 11.01 -13.13
N LEU A 203 16.34 11.25 -11.82
CA LEU A 203 16.56 10.25 -10.79
C LEU A 203 15.38 9.29 -10.71
N GLU A 204 14.16 9.79 -10.84
CA GLU A 204 12.95 8.98 -10.84
C GLU A 204 12.91 8.00 -12.01
N ARG A 205 13.29 8.43 -13.22
CA ARG A 205 13.41 7.57 -14.41
C ARG A 205 14.40 6.41 -14.25
N LYS A 206 15.28 6.47 -13.24
CA LYS A 206 16.24 5.41 -12.93
C LYS A 206 15.73 4.42 -11.90
N LEU A 207 14.61 4.72 -11.23
CA LEU A 207 13.99 3.79 -10.31
C LEU A 207 13.58 2.52 -11.02
N LYS A 208 13.60 1.44 -10.24
CA LYS A 208 13.29 0.09 -10.67
C LYS A 208 12.35 -0.53 -9.67
N MET A 209 11.31 -1.20 -10.17
CA MET A 209 10.57 -2.12 -9.32
C MET A 209 11.46 -3.36 -9.10
N ILE A 210 11.60 -3.74 -7.85
CA ILE A 210 12.21 -4.99 -7.43
C ILE A 210 11.11 -5.97 -7.03
N HIS A 211 11.35 -7.24 -7.31
CA HIS A 211 10.40 -8.33 -7.07
C HIS A 211 11.18 -9.55 -6.57
N HIS A 212 10.76 -10.11 -5.44
CA HIS A 212 11.37 -11.32 -4.91
C HIS A 212 10.72 -12.57 -5.52
N THR A 213 11.39 -13.25 -6.46
CA THR A 213 10.84 -14.45 -7.11
C THR A 213 11.92 -15.50 -7.32
N GLY A 214 11.54 -16.78 -7.30
CA GLY A 214 12.49 -17.89 -7.37
C GLY A 214 13.49 -17.93 -6.20
N GLY A 215 13.18 -17.26 -5.07
CA GLY A 215 14.05 -17.17 -3.90
C GLY A 215 15.16 -16.12 -3.99
N VAL A 216 15.08 -15.18 -4.94
CA VAL A 216 16.03 -14.08 -5.10
C VAL A 216 15.31 -12.78 -5.45
N TRP A 217 15.92 -11.64 -5.13
CA TRP A 217 15.46 -10.33 -5.60
C TRP A 217 15.86 -10.13 -7.06
N MET A 218 14.92 -9.65 -7.87
CA MET A 218 15.13 -9.33 -9.28
C MET A 218 14.63 -7.92 -9.59
N ILE A 219 15.26 -7.27 -10.56
CA ILE A 219 14.73 -6.05 -11.18
C ILE A 219 13.71 -6.44 -12.25
N GLU A 220 12.52 -5.88 -12.18
CA GLU A 220 11.53 -5.99 -13.25
C GLU A 220 11.92 -5.11 -14.44
N ASP A 221 11.76 -5.65 -15.66
CA ASP A 221 12.15 -4.98 -16.90
C ASP A 221 10.95 -4.40 -17.68
N SER A 222 9.76 -4.91 -17.40
CA SER A 222 8.52 -4.61 -18.11
C SER A 222 7.75 -3.47 -17.41
N CYS A 223 8.47 -2.39 -17.13
CA CYS A 223 8.02 -1.29 -16.27
C CYS A 223 8.00 0.07 -16.99
N THR A 224 7.05 0.92 -16.60
CA THR A 224 6.96 2.33 -16.98
C THR A 224 6.94 3.20 -15.74
N VAL A 225 7.79 4.23 -15.71
CA VAL A 225 7.84 5.25 -14.63
C VAL A 225 7.03 6.46 -15.06
N ASP A 226 6.07 6.88 -14.24
CA ASP A 226 5.35 8.15 -14.37
C ASP A 226 5.91 9.16 -13.36
N THR A 227 6.72 10.10 -13.86
CA THR A 227 7.34 11.18 -13.06
C THR A 227 6.39 12.34 -12.76
N VAL A 228 5.11 12.24 -13.15
CA VAL A 228 4.07 13.21 -12.79
C VAL A 228 3.11 12.59 -11.77
N GLY A 229 2.79 11.31 -11.95
CA GLY A 229 2.00 10.52 -11.00
C GLY A 229 2.81 10.01 -9.80
N ASN A 230 4.15 10.00 -9.92
CA ASN A 230 5.09 9.41 -8.98
C ASN A 230 4.81 7.93 -8.72
N ASP A 231 4.64 7.18 -9.81
CA ASP A 231 4.40 5.75 -9.76
C ASP A 231 5.22 4.95 -10.77
N ILE A 232 5.37 3.67 -10.48
CA ILE A 232 5.95 2.69 -11.40
C ILE A 232 4.92 1.60 -11.63
N THR A 233 4.56 1.40 -12.89
CA THR A 233 3.69 0.30 -13.32
C THR A 233 4.50 -0.77 -14.01
N CYS A 234 4.40 -2.02 -13.56
CA CYS A 234 5.07 -3.17 -14.17
C CYS A 234 4.07 -4.27 -14.55
N THR A 235 4.40 -5.05 -15.58
CA THR A 235 3.68 -6.28 -15.94
C THR A 235 4.44 -7.50 -15.44
N VAL A 236 3.83 -8.30 -14.57
CA VAL A 236 4.45 -9.45 -13.89
C VAL A 236 3.61 -10.72 -14.08
N THR A 237 4.14 -11.87 -13.66
CA THR A 237 3.49 -13.19 -13.79
C THR A 237 3.31 -13.94 -12.47
N SER A 238 3.81 -13.38 -11.38
CA SER A 238 3.61 -13.90 -10.03
C SER A 238 3.43 -12.75 -9.05
N LEU A 239 2.76 -13.04 -7.94
CA LEU A 239 2.74 -12.18 -6.77
C LEU A 239 3.75 -12.70 -5.76
N SER A 240 4.42 -11.78 -5.10
CA SER A 240 5.47 -11.97 -4.10
C SER A 240 5.87 -10.57 -3.64
N PRO A 241 6.80 -10.37 -2.68
CA PRO A 241 7.19 -9.04 -2.29
C PRO A 241 7.70 -8.19 -3.44
N PHE A 242 7.15 -6.98 -3.53
CA PHE A 242 7.56 -5.93 -4.44
C PHE A 242 8.08 -4.72 -3.65
N GLY A 243 8.90 -3.94 -4.30
CA GLY A 243 9.24 -2.60 -3.83
C GLY A 243 9.81 -1.78 -4.98
N ILE A 244 10.13 -0.53 -4.72
CA ILE A 244 10.88 0.32 -5.65
C ILE A 244 12.25 0.57 -5.06
N GLY A 245 13.29 0.43 -5.87
CA GLY A 245 14.67 0.67 -5.50
C GLY A 245 15.49 1.35 -6.58
N SER A 246 16.73 1.68 -6.21
CA SER A 246 17.72 2.32 -7.05
C SER A 246 19.03 1.55 -7.04
N SER A 247 19.59 1.33 -8.24
CA SER A 247 20.91 0.70 -8.41
C SER A 247 22.08 1.69 -8.28
N SER A 248 21.79 2.97 -8.02
CA SER A 248 22.81 4.00 -7.83
C SER A 248 23.16 4.12 -6.34
N ALA A 249 24.31 3.57 -5.97
CA ALA A 249 24.92 3.78 -4.66
C ALA A 249 25.32 5.26 -4.49
N SER A 250 24.42 6.14 -4.06
CA SER A 250 24.81 7.38 -3.37
C SER A 250 23.64 8.02 -2.62
N SER A 251 23.77 8.00 -1.29
CA SER A 251 23.40 9.05 -0.33
C SER A 251 22.73 10.29 -0.93
N SER A 252 21.51 10.58 -0.49
CA SER A 252 20.65 11.74 -0.80
C SER A 252 19.75 11.67 -2.04
N TYR A 253 18.80 10.73 -2.04
CA TYR A 253 17.44 11.06 -2.45
C TYR A 253 16.89 12.07 -1.44
N LEU A 254 17.19 13.35 -1.65
CA LEU A 254 16.53 14.43 -0.91
C LEU A 254 15.10 14.49 -1.42
N LEU A 255 14.19 13.89 -0.66
CA LEU A 255 12.74 14.07 -0.78
C LEU A 255 12.45 15.57 -0.66
N ILE A 256 11.57 16.09 -1.53
CA ILE A 256 11.14 17.50 -1.53
C ILE A 256 9.97 17.70 -0.57
#